data_AF-A0A929XFS2-F1
#
_entry.id   AF-A0A929XFS2-F1
#
_cell.length_a   1.000
_cell.length_b   1.000
_cell.length_c   1.000
_cell.angle_alpha   90.00
_cell.angle_beta   90.00
_cell.angle_gamma   90.00
#
_symmetry.space_group_name_H-M   'P 1'
#
loop_
_entity.id
_entity.type
_entity.pdbx_description
1 polymer ?
#
loop_
_entity_poly.entity_id
_entity_poly.type
_entity_poly.pdbx_seq_one_letter_code
_entity_poly.pdbx_strand_id
1 'polypeptide(L)'
;MITKKEKNTGITLIALVITIVIMLLLAGVALQIAMGENGLIAKSVQAQKEQAKAELYETAKLSYATLNAKALENGQPSPQVELALSTTQFRDKYNIVGDDITDKNGNVIDTKTNVLNVIQGTVAGGFSSGTSTGGTSSTESWPKTVGGVTIPEEDKDKMICKLVVKKNTEVMFGASSTDPIEVDYGNGVIAELYYPEQKAYNRGEYILKFKNITDFRIGIMNINDFEIEILQWGNIKENTTLEIYSVSKIYEPEPDKILVKYINAKFTEIPEWLFSKKNNKYSYEYIYYV
;
A
#
# COMPACT_ATOMS: atom_id res chain seq x y z
N MET A 1 -36.45 46.66 -46.65
CA MET A 1 -35.17 45.90 -46.55
C MET A 1 -34.36 46.49 -45.41
N ILE A 2 -33.97 45.69 -44.42
CA ILE A 2 -33.05 46.12 -43.36
C ILE A 2 -31.70 45.43 -43.63
N THR A 3 -30.67 46.22 -43.93
CA THR A 3 -29.31 45.73 -44.20
C THR A 3 -28.56 45.54 -42.88
N LYS A 4 -28.26 44.28 -42.54
CA LYS A 4 -27.46 43.90 -41.36
C LYS A 4 -26.01 44.34 -41.60
N LYS A 5 -25.50 45.28 -40.81
CA LYS A 5 -24.12 45.76 -40.86
C LYS A 5 -23.22 44.76 -40.12
N GLU A 6 -22.34 44.06 -40.82
CA GLU A 6 -21.37 43.15 -40.19
C GLU A 6 -20.34 43.97 -39.40
N LYS A 7 -20.28 43.72 -38.08
CA LYS A 7 -19.27 44.33 -37.20
C LYS A 7 -17.99 43.51 -37.28
N ASN A 8 -16.98 44.03 -37.96
CA ASN A 8 -15.64 43.47 -37.94
C ASN A 8 -14.99 43.76 -36.58
N THR A 9 -15.01 42.78 -35.67
CA THR A 9 -14.27 42.83 -34.40
C THR A 9 -12.81 42.53 -34.67
N GLY A 10 -11.98 43.58 -34.75
CA GLY A 10 -10.53 43.43 -34.74
C GLY A 10 -10.03 43.03 -33.36
N ILE A 11 -9.17 42.01 -33.29
CA ILE A 11 -8.47 41.64 -32.06
C ILE A 11 -7.25 42.56 -31.92
N THR A 12 -7.03 43.14 -30.74
CA THR A 12 -5.82 43.92 -30.47
C THR A 12 -4.62 42.99 -30.35
N LEU A 13 -3.46 43.37 -30.90
CA LEU A 13 -2.25 42.54 -30.85
C LEU A 13 -1.86 42.17 -29.41
N ILE A 14 -2.12 43.06 -28.44
CA ILE A 14 -1.89 42.79 -27.00
C ILE A 14 -2.78 41.64 -26.50
N ALA A 15 -4.07 41.63 -26.87
CA ALA A 15 -4.98 40.55 -26.49
C ALA A 15 -4.55 39.21 -27.11
N LEU A 16 -4.04 39.23 -28.34
CA LEU A 16 -3.53 38.05 -29.00
C LEU A 16 -2.30 37.46 -28.28
N VAL A 17 -1.34 38.31 -27.89
CA VAL A 17 -0.12 37.88 -27.17
C VAL A 17 -0.47 37.26 -25.81
N ILE A 18 -1.33 37.91 -25.03
CA ILE A 18 -1.73 37.40 -23.70
C ILE A 18 -2.42 36.03 -23.83
N THR A 19 -3.27 35.86 -24.84
CA THR A 19 -3.96 34.58 -25.09
C THR A 19 -2.97 33.45 -25.35
N ILE A 20 -1.93 33.69 -26.16
CA ILE A 20 -0.91 32.68 -26.46
C ILE A 20 -0.12 32.31 -25.19
N VAL A 21 0.27 33.30 -24.37
CA VAL A 21 0.99 33.03 -23.12
C VAL A 21 0.15 32.17 -22.18
N ILE A 22 -1.14 32.48 -22.02
CA ILE A 22 -2.05 31.68 -21.18
C ILE A 22 -2.19 30.25 -21.73
N MET A 23 -2.34 30.09 -23.05
CA MET A 23 -2.40 28.76 -23.67
C MET A 23 -1.14 27.93 -23.41
N LEU A 24 0.05 28.54 -23.49
CA LEU A 24 1.31 27.84 -23.22
C LEU A 24 1.45 27.42 -21.76
N LEU A 25 1.05 28.27 -20.81
CA LEU A 25 1.07 27.94 -19.39
C LEU A 25 0.09 26.80 -19.06
N LEU A 26 -1.12 26.88 -19.60
CA LEU A 26 -2.12 25.81 -19.43
C LEU A 26 -1.67 24.50 -20.06
N ALA A 27 -1.03 24.55 -21.24
CA ALA A 27 -0.45 23.37 -21.88
C ALA A 27 0.64 22.72 -21.02
N GLY A 28 1.50 23.51 -20.38
CA GLY A 28 2.52 23.00 -19.46
C GLY A 28 1.93 22.23 -18.28
N VAL A 29 0.89 22.79 -17.63
CA VAL A 29 0.19 22.13 -16.52
C VAL A 29 -0.55 20.87 -16.99
N ALA A 30 -1.22 20.94 -18.15
CA ALA A 30 -1.94 19.81 -18.72
C ALA A 30 -0.99 18.64 -19.07
N LEU A 31 0.19 18.94 -19.63
CA LEU A 31 1.21 17.93 -19.92
C LEU A 31 1.76 17.29 -18.64
N GLN A 32 1.98 18.07 -17.58
CA GLN A 32 2.42 17.51 -16.29
C GLN A 32 1.39 16.54 -15.71
N ILE A 33 0.10 16.90 -15.79
CA ILE A 33 -1.00 16.04 -15.32
C ILE A 33 -1.15 14.79 -16.20
N ALA A 34 -0.91 14.89 -17.50
CA ALA A 34 -1.04 13.76 -18.42
C ALA A 34 0.17 12.79 -18.35
N MET A 35 1.38 13.33 -18.46
CA MET A 35 2.62 12.59 -18.74
C MET A 35 3.66 12.65 -17.61
N GLY A 36 3.41 13.38 -16.52
CA GLY A 36 4.29 13.36 -15.36
C GLY A 36 4.37 11.96 -14.72
N GLU A 37 5.36 11.75 -13.84
CA GLU A 37 5.57 10.47 -13.15
C GLU A 37 4.33 9.99 -12.37
N ASN A 38 3.52 10.93 -11.87
CA ASN A 38 2.21 10.67 -11.23
C ASN A 38 1.01 11.07 -12.10
N GLY A 39 1.25 11.27 -13.40
CA GLY A 39 0.24 11.67 -14.37
C GLY A 39 -0.71 10.54 -14.74
N LEU A 40 -1.77 10.88 -15.49
CA LEU A 40 -2.82 9.92 -15.86
C LEU A 40 -2.27 8.71 -16.63
N ILE A 41 -1.32 8.94 -17.55
CA ILE A 41 -0.77 7.84 -18.37
C ILE A 41 0.03 6.88 -17.50
N ALA A 42 0.89 7.38 -16.61
CA ALA A 42 1.67 6.56 -15.68
C ALA A 42 0.75 5.75 -14.75
N LYS A 43 -0.28 6.39 -14.19
CA LYS A 43 -1.30 5.72 -13.37
C LYS A 43 -2.08 4.65 -14.12
N SER A 44 -2.44 4.92 -15.38
CA SER A 44 -3.14 3.94 -16.22
C SER A 44 -2.28 2.70 -16.50
N VAL A 45 -0.98 2.90 -16.76
CA VAL A 45 -0.03 1.79 -16.99
C VAL A 45 0.18 0.99 -15.70
N GLN A 46 0.30 1.66 -14.56
CA GLN A 46 0.39 0.99 -13.26
C GLN A 46 -0.87 0.17 -12.97
N ALA A 47 -2.06 0.77 -13.13
CA ALA A 47 -3.34 0.08 -12.93
C ALA A 47 -3.47 -1.14 -13.84
N GLN A 48 -3.03 -1.05 -15.10
CA GLN A 48 -3.01 -2.19 -16.02
C GLN A 48 -2.11 -3.31 -15.52
N LYS A 49 -0.91 -3.00 -15.01
CA LYS A 49 0.01 -3.99 -14.44
C LYS A 49 -0.57 -4.66 -13.19
N GLU A 50 -1.16 -3.86 -12.30
CA GLU A 50 -1.81 -4.36 -11.07
C GLU A 50 -3.00 -5.26 -11.42
N GLN A 51 -3.81 -4.89 -12.41
CA GLN A 51 -4.92 -5.70 -12.90
C GLN A 51 -4.45 -7.02 -13.51
N ALA A 52 -3.41 -6.99 -14.36
CA ALA A 52 -2.84 -8.21 -14.96
C ALA A 52 -2.32 -9.17 -13.89
N LYS A 53 -1.69 -8.63 -12.84
CA LYS A 53 -1.21 -9.40 -11.68
C LYS A 53 -2.36 -9.99 -10.87
N ALA A 54 -3.43 -9.22 -10.64
CA ALA A 54 -4.62 -9.73 -9.95
C ALA A 54 -5.29 -10.87 -10.74
N GLU A 55 -5.46 -10.72 -12.06
CA GLU A 55 -6.04 -11.76 -12.91
C GLU A 55 -5.17 -13.03 -12.97
N LEU A 56 -3.84 -12.86 -12.98
CA LEU A 56 -2.89 -13.96 -12.88
C LEU A 56 -3.11 -14.76 -11.60
N TYR A 57 -3.21 -14.08 -10.47
CA TYR A 57 -3.42 -14.70 -9.17
C TYR A 57 -4.76 -15.41 -9.05
N GLU A 58 -5.83 -14.80 -9.53
CA GLU A 58 -7.16 -15.41 -9.56
C GLU A 58 -7.16 -16.69 -10.41
N THR A 59 -6.57 -16.63 -11.61
CA THR A 59 -6.48 -17.79 -12.51
C THR A 59 -5.67 -18.92 -11.88
N ALA A 60 -4.58 -18.59 -11.20
CA ALA A 60 -3.71 -19.56 -10.53
C ALA A 60 -4.43 -20.25 -9.35
N LYS A 61 -5.13 -19.47 -8.52
CA LYS A 61 -5.94 -20.00 -7.41
C LYS A 61 -7.07 -20.88 -7.92
N LEU A 62 -7.79 -20.44 -8.95
CA LEU A 62 -8.88 -21.22 -9.56
C LEU A 62 -8.37 -22.54 -10.16
N SER A 63 -7.21 -22.51 -10.81
CA SER A 63 -6.56 -23.71 -11.35
C SER A 63 -6.26 -24.71 -10.23
N TYR A 64 -5.70 -24.24 -9.12
CA TYR A 64 -5.40 -25.10 -7.97
C TYR A 64 -6.67 -25.61 -7.27
N ALA A 65 -7.68 -24.76 -7.08
CA ALA A 65 -8.96 -25.14 -6.50
C ALA A 65 -9.65 -26.25 -7.33
N THR A 66 -9.58 -26.17 -8.65
CA THR A 66 -10.10 -27.18 -9.56
C THR A 66 -9.36 -28.52 -9.41
N LEU A 67 -8.03 -28.48 -9.26
CA LEU A 67 -7.23 -29.68 -9.00
C LEU A 67 -7.57 -30.31 -7.65
N ASN A 68 -7.73 -29.49 -6.60
CA ASN A 68 -8.17 -29.95 -5.28
C ASN A 68 -9.55 -30.59 -5.31
N ALA A 69 -10.53 -29.97 -5.99
CA ALA A 69 -11.87 -30.52 -6.11
C ALA A 69 -11.85 -31.91 -6.76
N LYS A 70 -11.10 -32.07 -7.86
CA LYS A 70 -10.92 -33.37 -8.53
C LYS A 70 -10.21 -34.40 -7.67
N ALA A 71 -9.20 -34.01 -6.90
CA ALA A 71 -8.51 -34.91 -5.99
C ALA A 71 -9.47 -35.39 -4.88
N LEU A 72 -10.27 -34.48 -4.33
CA LEU A 72 -11.26 -34.79 -3.29
C LEU A 72 -12.36 -35.73 -3.79
N GLU A 73 -12.90 -35.49 -4.99
CA GLU A 73 -13.88 -36.39 -5.64
C GLU A 73 -13.33 -37.82 -5.81
N ASN A 74 -12.03 -37.96 -6.07
CA ASN A 74 -11.36 -39.25 -6.26
C ASN A 74 -10.76 -39.83 -4.96
N GLY A 75 -10.97 -39.19 -3.80
CA GLY A 75 -10.39 -39.62 -2.53
C GLY A 75 -8.85 -39.52 -2.45
N GLN A 76 -8.24 -38.72 -3.30
CA GLN A 76 -6.79 -38.51 -3.37
C GLN A 76 -6.33 -37.37 -2.44
N PRO A 77 -5.08 -37.40 -1.96
CA PRO A 77 -4.51 -36.28 -1.22
C PRO A 77 -4.43 -35.00 -2.08
N SER A 78 -4.34 -33.85 -1.41
CA SER A 78 -4.20 -32.55 -2.07
C SER A 78 -2.99 -32.55 -3.03
N PRO A 79 -3.15 -32.09 -4.28
CA PRO A 79 -2.10 -32.07 -5.29
C PRO A 79 -1.00 -31.05 -4.95
N GLN A 80 0.18 -31.23 -5.53
CA GLN A 80 1.25 -30.23 -5.41
C GLN A 80 0.84 -28.92 -6.10
N VAL A 81 1.22 -27.80 -5.49
CA VAL A 81 0.78 -26.45 -5.91
C VAL A 81 1.31 -26.09 -7.28
N GLU A 82 2.50 -26.56 -7.63
CA GLU A 82 3.15 -26.36 -8.93
C GLU A 82 2.31 -26.89 -10.09
N LEU A 83 1.45 -27.88 -9.84
CA LEU A 83 0.56 -28.43 -10.86
C LEU A 83 -0.49 -27.41 -11.31
N ALA A 84 -0.84 -26.43 -10.48
CA ALA A 84 -1.75 -25.34 -10.85
C ALA A 84 -1.21 -24.54 -12.04
N LEU A 85 0.12 -24.40 -12.14
CA LEU A 85 0.75 -23.72 -13.26
C LEU A 85 0.75 -24.56 -14.54
N SER A 86 0.50 -25.86 -14.46
CA SER A 86 0.50 -26.78 -15.60
C SER A 86 -0.90 -27.04 -16.16
N THR A 87 -1.95 -26.48 -15.55
CA THR A 87 -3.33 -26.63 -16.03
C THR A 87 -3.52 -25.92 -17.36
N THR A 88 -4.47 -26.42 -18.17
CA THR A 88 -4.89 -25.73 -19.40
C THR A 88 -5.41 -24.32 -19.10
N GLN A 89 -6.24 -24.17 -18.06
CA GLN A 89 -6.77 -22.88 -17.60
C GLN A 89 -5.68 -21.83 -17.37
N PHE A 90 -4.54 -22.22 -16.78
CA PHE A 90 -3.41 -21.33 -16.59
C PHE A 90 -2.62 -21.13 -17.89
N ARG A 91 -2.27 -22.23 -18.57
CA ARG A 91 -1.44 -22.21 -19.79
C ARG A 91 -2.11 -21.52 -20.97
N ASP A 92 -3.43 -21.45 -21.02
CA ASP A 92 -4.18 -20.76 -22.08
C ASP A 92 -4.01 -19.25 -21.99
N LYS A 93 -3.80 -18.71 -20.78
CA LYS A 93 -3.63 -17.27 -20.54
C LYS A 93 -2.17 -16.84 -20.39
N TYR A 94 -1.31 -17.70 -19.87
CA TYR A 94 0.04 -17.32 -19.46
C TYR A 94 1.12 -18.27 -19.98
N ASN A 95 2.33 -17.74 -20.13
CA ASN A 95 3.53 -18.51 -20.41
C ASN A 95 4.45 -18.53 -19.17
N ILE A 96 5.31 -19.55 -19.08
CA ILE A 96 6.44 -19.58 -18.12
C ILE A 96 7.70 -19.48 -18.95
N VAL A 97 8.57 -18.52 -18.63
CA VAL A 97 9.88 -18.35 -19.25
C VAL A 97 10.91 -18.25 -18.13
N GLY A 98 11.65 -19.34 -17.90
CA GLY A 98 12.53 -19.43 -16.73
C GLY A 98 11.74 -19.30 -15.43
N ASP A 99 12.08 -18.30 -14.63
CA ASP A 99 11.41 -17.99 -13.35
C ASP A 99 10.23 -17.02 -13.51
N ASP A 100 10.01 -16.46 -14.70
CA ASP A 100 8.98 -15.45 -14.94
C ASP A 100 7.68 -16.04 -15.49
N ILE A 101 6.55 -15.42 -15.11
CA ILE A 101 5.24 -15.61 -15.72
C ILE A 101 4.95 -14.40 -16.62
N THR A 102 4.66 -14.68 -17.89
CA THR A 102 4.34 -13.65 -18.87
C THR A 102 2.92 -13.78 -19.39
N ASP A 103 2.37 -12.67 -19.89
CA ASP A 103 1.21 -12.72 -20.78
C ASP A 103 1.57 -13.42 -22.11
N LYS A 104 0.56 -13.60 -22.98
CA LYS A 104 0.76 -14.17 -24.34
C LYS A 104 1.57 -13.29 -25.28
N ASN A 105 1.76 -12.02 -24.94
CA ASN A 105 2.54 -11.07 -25.72
C ASN A 105 4.01 -11.02 -25.27
N GLY A 106 4.38 -11.74 -24.20
CA GLY A 106 5.73 -11.79 -23.66
C GLY A 106 6.05 -10.74 -22.58
N ASN A 107 5.07 -9.98 -22.10
CA ASN A 107 5.26 -9.05 -21.00
C ASN A 107 5.31 -9.81 -19.67
N VAL A 108 6.35 -9.58 -18.87
CA VAL A 108 6.48 -10.15 -17.53
C VAL A 108 5.43 -9.53 -16.61
N ILE A 109 4.64 -10.39 -15.95
CA ILE A 109 3.60 -10.00 -15.00
C ILE A 109 4.11 -10.18 -13.57
N ASP A 110 4.68 -11.35 -13.27
CA ASP A 110 5.26 -11.68 -11.97
C ASP A 110 6.16 -12.93 -12.06
N THR A 111 6.75 -13.35 -10.96
CA THR A 111 7.56 -14.56 -10.86
C THR A 111 6.73 -15.79 -10.52
N LYS A 112 7.22 -16.96 -10.95
CA LYS A 112 6.67 -18.28 -10.61
C LYS A 112 6.53 -18.44 -9.10
N THR A 113 7.56 -18.07 -8.34
CA THR A 113 7.58 -18.18 -6.87
C THR A 113 6.48 -17.35 -6.23
N ASN A 114 6.27 -16.10 -6.67
CA ASN A 114 5.21 -15.25 -6.12
C ASN A 114 3.82 -15.84 -6.38
N VAL A 115 3.58 -16.36 -7.58
CA VAL A 115 2.30 -17.01 -7.90
C VAL A 115 2.07 -18.26 -7.04
N LEU A 116 3.08 -19.11 -6.86
CA LEU A 116 2.98 -20.30 -6.01
C LEU A 116 2.68 -19.94 -4.55
N ASN A 117 3.36 -18.92 -4.04
CA ASN A 117 3.12 -18.42 -2.70
C ASN A 117 1.67 -17.91 -2.55
N VAL A 118 1.11 -17.22 -3.57
CA VAL A 118 -0.26 -16.71 -3.52
C VAL A 118 -1.27 -17.87 -3.44
N ILE A 119 -1.01 -18.97 -4.13
CA ILE A 119 -1.85 -20.17 -4.08
C ILE A 119 -1.75 -20.85 -2.70
N GLN A 120 -0.55 -20.89 -2.11
CA GLN A 120 -0.31 -21.44 -0.77
C GLN A 120 -0.85 -20.55 0.35
N GLY A 121 -1.35 -19.35 0.04
CA GLY A 121 -1.77 -18.37 1.04
C GLY A 121 -0.60 -17.74 1.81
N THR A 122 0.63 -17.86 1.29
CA THR A 122 1.85 -17.33 1.92
C THR A 122 2.20 -15.92 1.45
N VAL A 123 1.49 -15.35 0.46
CA VAL A 123 1.55 -13.91 0.13
C VAL A 123 0.33 -13.21 0.70
N ALA A 124 0.57 -12.27 1.61
CA ALA A 124 -0.45 -11.35 2.09
C ALA A 124 -0.89 -10.44 0.93
N GLY A 125 -2.16 -10.56 0.51
CA GLY A 125 -2.75 -9.68 -0.50
C GLY A 125 -3.24 -10.41 -1.76
N GLY A 126 -4.33 -11.16 -1.62
CA GLY A 126 -5.12 -11.62 -2.76
C GLY A 126 -6.39 -12.25 -2.24
N PHE A 127 -7.54 -11.72 -2.67
CA PHE A 127 -8.91 -12.09 -2.26
C PHE A 127 -9.05 -13.54 -1.78
N SER A 128 -9.53 -13.70 -0.55
CA SER A 128 -9.84 -14.97 0.10
C SER A 128 -11.34 -15.25 -0.06
N SER A 129 -11.69 -16.26 -0.87
CA SER A 129 -12.92 -17.01 -0.62
C SER A 129 -12.59 -18.06 0.44
N GLY A 130 -13.25 -17.96 1.58
CA GLY A 130 -12.83 -18.57 2.83
C GLY A 130 -12.66 -20.09 2.83
N THR A 131 -11.73 -20.55 3.65
CA THR A 131 -12.00 -21.45 4.79
C THR A 131 -10.73 -21.54 5.61
N SER A 132 -10.87 -21.30 6.92
CA SER A 132 -9.80 -21.32 7.89
C SER A 132 -9.28 -22.74 8.07
N THR A 133 -7.98 -22.99 7.93
CA THR A 133 -7.28 -24.01 8.73
C THR A 133 -5.78 -23.74 8.78
N GLY A 134 -5.25 -23.66 10.01
CA GLY A 134 -3.96 -24.26 10.37
C GLY A 134 -2.70 -23.61 9.82
N GLY A 135 -1.95 -22.95 10.70
CA GLY A 135 -0.76 -22.20 10.34
C GLY A 135 0.40 -23.04 9.83
N THR A 136 1.25 -22.39 9.05
CA THR A 136 2.69 -22.63 9.06
C THR A 136 3.36 -21.31 8.70
N SER A 137 4.33 -20.92 9.53
CA SER A 137 5.13 -19.70 9.44
C SER A 137 5.72 -19.53 8.04
N SER A 138 5.15 -18.63 7.24
CA SER A 138 5.74 -18.21 5.96
C SER A 138 7.00 -17.39 6.28
N THR A 139 8.17 -17.91 5.94
CA THR A 139 9.39 -17.09 5.95
C THR A 139 9.19 -15.96 4.94
N GLU A 140 8.97 -14.74 5.44
CA GLU A 140 8.86 -13.54 4.61
C GLU A 140 10.11 -13.42 3.72
N SER A 141 9.90 -13.27 2.41
CA SER A 141 10.99 -13.06 1.46
C SER A 141 11.43 -11.61 1.53
N TRP A 142 12.70 -11.38 1.89
CA TRP A 142 13.30 -10.05 2.00
C TRP A 142 14.31 -9.80 0.86
N PRO A 143 14.53 -8.54 0.43
CA PRO A 143 13.76 -7.34 0.79
C PRO A 143 12.33 -7.37 0.23
N LYS A 144 11.40 -6.62 0.83
CA LYS A 144 10.03 -6.46 0.31
C LYS A 144 9.74 -5.00 -0.05
N THR A 145 8.89 -4.78 -1.05
CA THR A 145 8.46 -3.42 -1.43
C THR A 145 7.01 -3.21 -1.05
N VAL A 146 6.75 -2.21 -0.21
CA VAL A 146 5.39 -1.86 0.27
C VAL A 146 5.16 -0.36 0.12
N GLY A 147 4.05 0.05 -0.49
CA GLY A 147 3.73 1.46 -0.71
C GLY A 147 4.82 2.24 -1.47
N GLY A 148 5.57 1.58 -2.36
CA GLY A 148 6.70 2.16 -3.11
C GLY A 148 8.01 2.24 -2.33
N VAL A 149 8.08 1.73 -1.09
CA VAL A 149 9.27 1.75 -0.23
C VAL A 149 9.87 0.35 -0.16
N THR A 150 11.18 0.24 -0.39
CA THR A 150 11.91 -1.03 -0.24
C THR A 150 12.34 -1.19 1.21
N ILE A 151 11.92 -2.29 1.84
CA ILE A 151 12.22 -2.64 3.22
C ILE A 151 13.26 -3.77 3.19
N PRO A 152 14.50 -3.51 3.65
CA PRO A 152 15.53 -4.54 3.72
C PRO A 152 15.29 -5.51 4.88
N GLU A 153 15.91 -6.69 4.83
CA GLU A 153 15.75 -7.72 5.88
C GLU A 153 16.14 -7.22 7.28
N GLU A 154 17.11 -6.32 7.38
CA GLU A 154 17.55 -5.70 8.64
C GLU A 154 16.45 -4.89 9.35
N ASP A 155 15.42 -4.45 8.61
CA ASP A 155 14.29 -3.70 9.15
C ASP A 155 13.06 -4.58 9.38
N LYS A 156 13.15 -5.91 9.23
CA LYS A 156 12.00 -6.83 9.32
C LYS A 156 11.23 -6.76 10.64
N ASP A 157 11.94 -6.52 11.73
CA ASP A 157 11.36 -6.45 13.07
C ASP A 157 10.92 -5.03 13.45
N LYS A 158 11.13 -4.03 12.58
CA LYS A 158 10.76 -2.64 12.84
C LYS A 158 9.36 -2.33 12.32
N MET A 159 8.61 -1.51 13.03
CA MET A 159 7.43 -0.87 12.44
C MET A 159 7.91 0.23 11.49
N ILE A 160 7.33 0.29 10.31
CA ILE A 160 7.70 1.25 9.27
C ILE A 160 6.47 2.04 8.84
N CYS A 161 6.58 3.35 8.95
CA CYS A 161 5.56 4.29 8.54
C CYS A 161 6.13 5.28 7.54
N LYS A 162 5.34 5.66 6.55
CA LYS A 162 5.62 6.84 5.74
C LYS A 162 4.85 8.03 6.31
N LEU A 163 5.57 9.04 6.74
CA LEU A 163 5.03 10.33 7.14
C LEU A 163 4.96 11.23 5.90
N VAL A 164 3.77 11.64 5.51
CA VAL A 164 3.52 12.54 4.38
C VAL A 164 3.17 13.92 4.91
N VAL A 165 4.14 14.83 4.94
CA VAL A 165 3.97 16.18 5.46
C VAL A 165 3.50 17.11 4.34
N LYS A 166 2.30 17.67 4.49
CA LYS A 166 1.65 18.55 3.51
C LYS A 166 2.11 20.00 3.64
N LYS A 167 2.42 20.42 4.87
CA LYS A 167 2.89 21.76 5.24
C LYS A 167 3.83 21.64 6.44
N ASN A 168 4.81 22.54 6.52
CA ASN A 168 5.80 22.53 7.58
C ASN A 168 5.11 22.49 8.95
N THR A 169 5.42 21.47 9.74
CA THR A 169 4.69 21.14 10.97
C THR A 169 5.60 20.45 11.96
N GLU A 170 5.16 20.38 13.21
CA GLU A 170 5.74 19.50 14.22
C GLU A 170 4.88 18.25 14.37
N VAL A 171 5.54 17.10 14.46
CA VAL A 171 4.91 15.81 14.75
C VAL A 171 5.39 15.35 16.12
N MET A 172 4.43 14.97 16.96
CA MET A 172 4.70 14.47 18.30
C MET A 172 4.84 12.94 18.28
N PHE A 173 5.89 12.45 18.93
CA PHE A 173 6.19 11.04 19.14
C PHE A 173 6.16 10.79 20.64
N GLY A 174 5.24 9.97 21.11
CA GLY A 174 4.99 9.76 22.54
C GLY A 174 5.21 8.32 22.92
N ALA A 175 6.17 8.06 23.81
CA ALA A 175 6.30 6.81 24.55
C ALA A 175 6.07 7.08 26.04
N SER A 176 5.52 6.11 26.75
CA SER A 176 5.48 6.12 28.23
C SER A 176 5.92 4.75 28.74
N SER A 177 7.21 4.46 28.58
CA SER A 177 7.81 3.17 28.91
C SER A 177 9.10 3.35 29.69
N THR A 178 9.43 2.36 30.51
CA THR A 178 10.73 2.24 31.20
C THR A 178 11.85 1.88 30.23
N ASP A 179 11.51 1.19 29.13
CA ASP A 179 12.42 0.83 28.06
C ASP A 179 12.22 1.78 26.87
N PRO A 180 13.29 2.37 26.32
CA PRO A 180 13.17 3.33 25.23
C PRO A 180 12.73 2.66 23.94
N ILE A 181 11.98 3.42 23.14
CA ILE A 181 11.68 3.06 21.74
C ILE A 181 12.80 3.64 20.88
N GLU A 182 13.48 2.82 20.09
CA GLU A 182 14.43 3.31 19.09
C GLU A 182 13.63 3.85 17.91
N VAL A 183 13.87 5.12 17.55
CA VAL A 183 13.15 5.83 16.50
C VAL A 183 14.14 6.37 15.48
N ASP A 184 13.97 5.96 14.22
CA ASP A 184 14.51 6.64 13.04
C ASP A 184 13.45 7.61 12.53
N TYR A 185 13.76 8.90 12.58
CA TYR A 185 12.87 9.98 12.17
C TYR A 185 12.80 10.19 10.66
N GLY A 186 13.49 9.37 9.87
CA GLY A 186 13.49 9.48 8.40
C GLY A 186 14.17 10.74 7.87
N ASN A 187 14.82 11.51 8.75
CA ASN A 187 15.58 12.72 8.45
C ASN A 187 17.08 12.58 8.77
N GLY A 188 17.54 11.33 8.95
CA GLY A 188 18.91 11.00 9.33
C GLY A 188 19.20 11.03 10.83
N VAL A 189 18.21 11.38 11.66
CA VAL A 189 18.32 11.32 13.13
C VAL A 189 17.71 10.01 13.63
N ILE A 190 18.50 9.26 14.38
CA ILE A 190 18.08 8.08 15.13
C ILE A 190 18.26 8.38 16.62
N ALA A 191 17.25 8.10 17.44
CA ALA A 191 17.31 8.35 18.88
C ALA A 191 16.52 7.31 19.70
N GLU A 192 16.80 7.28 20.99
CA GLU A 192 16.05 6.51 21.98
C GLU A 192 15.01 7.41 22.65
N LEU A 193 13.73 7.08 22.46
CA LEU A 193 12.60 7.84 22.95
C LEU A 193 12.15 7.31 24.32
N TYR A 194 12.49 8.06 25.37
CA TYR A 194 12.06 7.79 26.76
C TYR A 194 10.80 8.55 27.16
N TYR A 195 10.64 9.75 26.62
CA TYR A 195 9.54 10.67 26.92
C TYR A 195 8.99 11.23 25.62
N PRO A 196 7.75 11.75 25.61
CA PRO A 196 7.22 12.36 24.41
C PRO A 196 8.06 13.52 23.91
N GLU A 197 8.37 13.52 22.62
CA GLU A 197 9.12 14.58 21.96
C GLU A 197 8.44 15.07 20.68
N GLN A 198 8.80 16.27 20.27
CA GLN A 198 8.32 16.88 19.03
C GLN A 198 9.45 17.01 18.05
N LYS A 199 9.20 16.67 16.79
CA LYS A 199 10.15 16.88 15.69
C LYS A 199 9.50 17.76 14.63
N ALA A 200 10.21 18.80 14.23
CA ALA A 200 9.83 19.63 13.11
C ALA A 200 10.14 18.91 11.79
N TYR A 201 9.19 18.98 10.86
CA TYR A 201 9.34 18.47 9.50
C TYR A 201 8.97 19.54 8.49
N ASN A 202 9.77 19.62 7.43
CA ASN A 202 9.39 20.36 6.24
C ASN A 202 8.44 19.52 5.38
N ARG A 203 7.70 20.16 4.49
CA ARG A 203 6.88 19.47 3.48
C ARG A 203 7.72 18.42 2.73
N GLY A 204 7.23 17.18 2.69
CA GLY A 204 7.95 16.05 2.10
C GLY A 204 7.44 14.71 2.61
N GLU A 205 8.10 13.64 2.18
CA GLU A 205 7.84 12.28 2.62
C GLU A 205 9.04 11.76 3.43
N TYR A 206 8.77 11.12 4.56
CA TYR A 206 9.80 10.61 5.47
C TYR A 206 9.48 9.17 5.84
N ILE A 207 10.49 8.29 5.81
CA ILE A 207 10.35 6.89 6.23
C ILE A 207 10.76 6.79 7.69
N LEU A 208 9.77 6.62 8.55
CA LEU A 208 9.94 6.46 9.98
C LEU A 208 10.10 4.98 10.31
N LYS A 209 11.04 4.65 11.21
CA LYS A 209 11.24 3.28 11.68
C LYS A 209 11.23 3.24 13.19
N PHE A 210 10.55 2.25 13.76
CA PHE A 210 10.42 2.10 15.20
C PHE A 210 10.78 0.69 15.62
N LYS A 211 11.54 0.56 16.72
CA LYS A 211 11.92 -0.72 17.31
C LYS A 211 11.69 -0.68 18.82
N ASN A 212 11.45 -1.86 19.41
CA ASN A 212 11.11 -2.03 20.83
C ASN A 212 9.80 -1.33 21.21
N ILE A 213 8.80 -1.43 20.34
CA ILE A 213 7.55 -0.69 20.48
C ILE A 213 6.73 -1.24 21.66
N THR A 214 6.48 -0.36 22.60
CA THR A 214 5.51 -0.48 23.70
C THR A 214 4.39 0.54 23.49
N ASP A 215 3.61 0.88 24.53
CA ASP A 215 2.60 1.94 24.45
C ASP A 215 3.17 3.21 23.82
N PHE A 216 2.65 3.52 22.63
CA PHE A 216 3.24 4.50 21.75
C PHE A 216 2.16 5.28 21.01
N ARG A 217 2.43 6.57 20.79
CA ARG A 217 1.55 7.48 20.09
C ARG A 217 2.32 8.31 19.09
N ILE A 218 1.75 8.53 17.91
CA ILE A 218 2.31 9.41 16.89
C ILE A 218 1.25 10.38 16.35
N GLY A 219 1.55 11.69 16.39
CA GLY A 219 0.81 12.69 15.64
C GLY A 219 -0.32 13.45 16.38
N ILE A 220 -0.25 13.68 17.68
CA ILE A 220 -1.33 14.36 18.44
C ILE A 220 -1.72 15.76 17.91
N MET A 221 -0.74 16.53 17.42
CA MET A 221 -0.91 17.95 17.07
C MET A 221 -0.81 18.15 15.56
N ASN A 222 -1.45 19.19 15.03
CA ASN A 222 -1.40 19.54 13.60
C ASN A 222 -1.82 18.39 12.66
N ILE A 223 -2.83 17.62 13.08
CA ILE A 223 -3.30 16.39 12.41
C ILE A 223 -3.78 16.57 10.96
N ASN A 224 -3.99 17.80 10.50
CA ASN A 224 -4.36 18.09 9.10
C ASN A 224 -3.14 18.42 8.21
N ASP A 225 -1.96 18.50 8.81
CA ASP A 225 -0.73 19.02 8.21
C ASP A 225 0.18 17.89 7.74
N PHE A 226 -0.10 16.67 8.20
CA PHE A 226 0.54 15.45 7.75
C PHE A 226 -0.48 14.30 7.68
N GLU A 227 -0.06 13.22 7.04
CA GLU A 227 -0.72 11.92 7.06
C GLU A 227 0.30 10.82 7.34
N ILE A 228 -0.19 9.67 7.79
CA ILE A 228 0.64 8.49 8.05
C ILE A 228 0.15 7.34 7.16
N GLU A 229 1.06 6.74 6.40
CA GLU A 229 0.84 5.44 5.75
C GLU A 229 1.58 4.36 6.54
N ILE A 230 0.89 3.30 6.97
CA ILE A 230 1.49 2.18 7.71
C ILE A 230 1.92 1.11 6.72
N LEU A 231 3.24 0.97 6.53
CA LEU A 231 3.82 0.08 5.54
C LEU A 231 4.10 -1.31 6.12
N GLN A 232 4.54 -1.37 7.37
CA GLN A 232 4.88 -2.62 8.04
C GLN A 232 4.70 -2.47 9.55
N TRP A 233 4.19 -3.51 10.21
CA TRP A 233 4.05 -3.52 11.66
C TRP A 233 5.31 -4.00 12.40
N GLY A 234 6.07 -4.93 11.80
CA GLY A 234 7.26 -5.50 12.42
C GLY A 234 6.93 -6.28 13.70
N ASN A 235 7.84 -6.25 14.66
CA ASN A 235 7.66 -6.90 15.96
C ASN A 235 7.23 -5.89 17.02
N ILE A 236 6.01 -6.05 17.54
CA ILE A 236 5.40 -5.18 18.55
C ILE A 236 5.10 -6.02 19.78
N LYS A 237 5.42 -5.50 20.97
CA LYS A 237 5.18 -6.23 22.23
C LYS A 237 3.67 -6.49 22.40
N GLU A 238 3.31 -7.72 22.78
CA GLU A 238 1.90 -8.07 23.07
C GLU A 238 1.31 -7.15 24.16
N ASN A 239 0.00 -6.92 24.10
CA ASN A 239 -0.75 -6.03 24.99
C ASN A 239 -0.35 -4.54 24.93
N THR A 240 0.32 -4.13 23.85
CA THR A 240 0.63 -2.72 23.56
C THR A 240 -0.58 -1.97 23.02
N THR A 241 -0.76 -0.72 23.45
CA THR A 241 -1.67 0.24 22.83
C THR A 241 -0.92 1.20 21.90
N LEU A 242 -1.27 1.19 20.62
CA LEU A 242 -0.78 2.15 19.63
C LEU A 242 -1.86 3.16 19.31
N GLU A 243 -1.50 4.44 19.35
CA GLU A 243 -2.39 5.52 18.94
C GLU A 243 -1.76 6.30 17.78
N ILE A 244 -2.34 6.13 16.60
CA ILE A 244 -1.77 6.65 15.35
C ILE A 244 -2.76 7.66 14.77
N TYR A 245 -2.32 8.91 14.68
CA TYR A 245 -3.14 9.99 14.17
C TYR A 245 -3.00 10.12 12.64
N SER A 246 -4.07 10.57 11.99
CA SER A 246 -4.05 10.96 10.57
C SER A 246 -3.63 9.84 9.62
N VAL A 247 -3.96 8.59 9.94
CA VAL A 247 -3.64 7.45 9.07
C VAL A 247 -4.45 7.52 7.79
N SER A 248 -3.79 7.57 6.64
CA SER A 248 -4.44 7.63 5.33
C SER A 248 -4.42 6.30 4.59
N LYS A 249 -3.42 5.44 4.84
CA LYS A 249 -3.33 4.10 4.24
C LYS A 249 -2.69 3.09 5.19
N ILE A 250 -3.07 1.83 5.03
CA ILE A 250 -2.50 0.68 5.75
C ILE A 250 -2.26 -0.41 4.70
N TYR A 251 -1.12 -1.08 4.77
CA TYR A 251 -0.71 -2.07 3.77
C TYR A 251 -0.62 -3.50 4.31
N GLU A 252 -0.67 -3.67 5.63
CA GLU A 252 -0.60 -4.98 6.28
C GLU A 252 -1.72 -5.14 7.32
N PRO A 253 -2.30 -6.35 7.46
CA PRO A 253 -3.28 -6.61 8.51
C PRO A 253 -2.65 -6.39 9.89
N GLU A 254 -3.44 -5.85 10.81
CA GLU A 254 -2.98 -5.56 12.16
C GLU A 254 -2.44 -6.82 12.87
N PRO A 255 -1.35 -6.70 13.63
CA PRO A 255 -0.87 -7.78 14.48
C PRO A 255 -1.95 -8.23 15.47
N ASP A 256 -1.96 -9.52 15.78
CA ASP A 256 -2.78 -10.04 16.87
C ASP A 256 -2.30 -9.46 18.23
N LYS A 257 -3.19 -9.47 19.22
CA LYS A 257 -2.88 -9.12 20.63
C LYS A 257 -2.30 -7.72 20.89
N ILE A 258 -2.37 -6.79 19.95
CA ILE A 258 -2.14 -5.36 20.19
C ILE A 258 -3.45 -4.59 20.01
N LEU A 259 -3.58 -3.45 20.68
CA LEU A 259 -4.67 -2.51 20.49
C LEU A 259 -4.19 -1.35 19.61
N VAL A 260 -4.77 -1.18 18.43
CA VAL A 260 -4.47 -0.03 17.56
C VAL A 260 -5.68 0.91 17.55
N LYS A 261 -5.44 2.19 17.81
CA LYS A 261 -6.43 3.25 17.69
C LYS A 261 -6.03 4.18 16.57
N TYR A 262 -6.91 4.31 15.58
CA TYR A 262 -6.74 5.27 14.49
C TYR A 262 -7.53 6.53 14.85
N ILE A 263 -6.81 7.61 15.13
CA ILE A 263 -7.40 8.87 15.57
C ILE A 263 -7.41 9.85 14.40
N ASN A 264 -8.57 10.37 14.02
CA ASN A 264 -8.71 11.23 12.84
C ASN A 264 -8.17 10.57 11.56
N ALA A 265 -8.52 9.31 11.36
CA ALA A 265 -8.17 8.56 10.16
C ALA A 265 -8.68 9.26 8.89
N LYS A 266 -7.90 9.19 7.81
CA LYS A 266 -8.19 9.83 6.51
C LYS A 266 -8.66 8.83 5.44
N PHE A 267 -8.60 7.52 5.71
CA PHE A 267 -9.19 6.52 4.82
C PHE A 267 -10.72 6.55 4.93
N THR A 268 -11.41 6.34 3.80
CA THR A 268 -12.87 6.42 3.69
C THR A 268 -13.56 5.09 4.00
N GLU A 269 -12.83 3.99 3.89
CA GLU A 269 -13.34 2.63 4.10
C GLU A 269 -12.31 1.82 4.88
N ILE A 270 -12.79 0.99 5.80
CA ILE A 270 -11.96 0.05 6.56
C ILE A 270 -11.86 -1.23 5.74
N PRO A 271 -10.65 -1.66 5.35
CA PRO A 271 -10.52 -2.91 4.60
C PRO A 271 -10.92 -4.11 5.45
N GLU A 272 -11.74 -5.02 4.92
CA GLU A 272 -12.17 -6.23 5.63
C GLU A 272 -10.98 -7.09 6.09
N TRP A 273 -9.88 -7.05 5.34
CA TRP A 273 -8.66 -7.78 5.66
C TRP A 273 -7.87 -7.19 6.83
N LEU A 274 -8.13 -5.93 7.24
CA LEU A 274 -7.33 -5.23 8.25
C LEU A 274 -7.24 -6.02 9.56
N PHE A 275 -8.32 -6.69 9.94
CA PHE A 275 -8.42 -7.47 11.18
C PHE A 275 -8.25 -8.99 10.97
N SER A 276 -7.80 -9.43 9.79
CA SER A 276 -7.71 -10.87 9.45
C SER A 276 -6.79 -11.68 10.36
N LYS A 277 -5.84 -11.05 11.06
CA LYS A 277 -4.95 -11.68 12.05
C LYS A 277 -5.47 -11.61 13.49
N LYS A 278 -6.55 -10.87 13.79
CA LYS A 278 -7.10 -10.75 15.15
C LYS A 278 -7.90 -12.01 15.49
N ASN A 279 -7.45 -12.75 16.49
CA ASN A 279 -8.11 -14.01 16.88
C ASN A 279 -9.29 -13.81 17.85
N ASN A 280 -9.52 -12.58 18.34
CA ASN A 280 -10.55 -12.30 19.33
C ASN A 280 -11.58 -11.30 18.80
N LYS A 281 -12.85 -11.73 18.78
CA LYS A 281 -14.04 -10.96 18.31
C LYS A 281 -14.33 -9.69 19.12
N TYR A 282 -13.61 -9.47 20.22
CA TYR A 282 -13.73 -8.34 21.14
C TYR A 282 -12.58 -7.33 21.05
N SER A 283 -11.79 -7.36 19.96
CA SER A 283 -10.78 -6.32 19.72
C SER A 283 -11.52 -5.03 19.32
N TYR A 284 -11.70 -4.17 20.32
CA TYR A 284 -12.46 -2.92 20.23
C TYR A 284 -12.04 -2.06 19.03
N GLU A 285 -12.99 -1.82 18.13
CA GLU A 285 -12.90 -0.81 17.09
C GLU A 285 -12.86 0.58 17.76
N TYR A 286 -11.70 1.22 17.73
CA TYR A 286 -11.56 2.62 18.12
C TYR A 286 -11.02 3.41 16.93
N ILE A 287 -11.82 3.46 15.88
CA ILE A 287 -11.62 4.40 14.77
C ILE A 287 -12.47 5.61 15.08
N TYR A 288 -11.82 6.68 15.52
CA TYR A 288 -12.50 7.93 15.80
C TYR A 288 -12.45 8.81 14.54
N TYR A 289 -13.56 8.81 13.79
CA TYR A 289 -13.82 9.82 12.77
C TYR A 289 -14.23 11.12 13.47
N VAL A 290 -13.52 12.22 13.17
CA VAL A 290 -13.96 13.58 13.49
C VAL A 290 -13.73 14.46 12.28
#